data_AF-A0A964M9K3-F1
#
_entry.id   AF-A0A964M9K3-F1
#
_cell.length_a   1.000
_cell.length_b   1.000
_cell.length_c   1.000
_cell.angle_alpha   90.00
_cell.angle_beta   90.00
_cell.angle_gamma   90.00
#
_symmetry.space_group_name_H-M   'P 1'
#
loop_
_entity.id
_entity.type
_entity.pdbx_description
1 polymer ?
#
loop_
_entity_poly.entity_id
_entity_poly.type
_entity_poly.pdbx_seq_one_letter_code
_entity_poly.pdbx_strand_id
1 'polypeptide(L)'
;MLMGIEKIFPGMEKKIYGAKIKEDSSRLDFRTKIKFSQKDIQTIEEYANQIIKEEKNIETFPHPKEKEARYWKLDWYTCACGGTHIENTKYIKNIKVKRKNLGKNGQRINISFDYISLFQEKYYEK
;
A
#
# COMPACT_ATOMS: atom_id res chain seq x y z
N MET A 1 -1.44 -1.76 1.16
CA MET A 1 -1.99 -2.67 0.12
C MET A 1 -1.15 -3.91 -0.15
N LEU A 2 0.13 -3.78 -0.55
CA LEU A 2 0.95 -4.95 -0.87
C LEU A 2 1.04 -5.95 0.29
N MET A 3 1.18 -5.45 1.52
CA MET A 3 1.11 -6.27 2.75
C MET A 3 -0.20 -7.05 2.89
N GLY A 4 -1.36 -6.43 2.64
CA GLY A 4 -2.65 -7.12 2.70
C GLY A 4 -2.80 -8.17 1.61
N ILE A 5 -2.30 -7.90 0.40
CA ILE A 5 -2.22 -8.90 -0.66
C ILE A 5 -1.33 -10.08 -0.25
N GLU A 6 -0.16 -9.81 0.33
CA GLU A 6 0.78 -10.84 0.80
C GLU A 6 0.19 -11.68 1.93
N LYS A 7 -0.63 -11.08 2.81
CA LYS A 7 -1.30 -11.79 3.90
C LYS A 7 -2.29 -12.83 3.38
N ILE A 8 -3.03 -12.52 2.32
CA ILE A 8 -4.07 -13.39 1.75
C ILE A 8 -3.50 -14.35 0.71
N PHE A 9 -2.49 -13.92 -0.05
CA PHE A 9 -1.80 -14.74 -1.05
C PHE A 9 -0.28 -14.74 -0.80
N PRO A 10 0.21 -15.45 0.24
CA PRO A 10 1.62 -15.50 0.55
C PRO A 10 2.45 -16.04 -0.62
N GLY A 11 3.54 -15.36 -0.97
CA GLY A 11 4.43 -15.78 -2.05
C GLY A 11 3.83 -15.62 -3.45
N MET A 12 2.70 -14.91 -3.60
CA MET A 12 2.10 -14.71 -4.92
C MET A 12 3.07 -14.00 -5.86
N GLU A 13 3.34 -14.64 -7.00
CA GLU A 13 4.05 -14.05 -8.12
C GLU A 13 3.25 -12.83 -8.64
N LYS A 14 3.87 -11.66 -8.54
CA LYS A 14 3.32 -10.39 -9.02
C LYS A 14 4.39 -9.56 -9.71
N LYS A 15 4.06 -9.01 -10.88
CA LYS A 15 4.87 -7.98 -11.54
C LYS A 15 4.16 -6.65 -11.45
N ILE A 16 4.61 -5.77 -10.56
CA ILE A 16 4.12 -4.39 -10.48
C ILE A 16 4.65 -3.63 -11.70
N TYR A 17 3.78 -2.91 -12.39
CA TYR A 17 4.16 -2.11 -13.57
C TYR A 17 3.57 -0.69 -13.53
N GLY A 18 2.78 -0.36 -12.51
CA GLY A 18 2.26 0.98 -12.34
C GLY A 18 1.81 1.23 -10.92
N ALA A 19 2.12 2.40 -10.40
CA ALA A 19 1.54 2.94 -9.19
C ALA A 19 1.30 4.44 -9.40
N LYS A 20 0.20 4.96 -8.88
CA LYS A 20 -0.06 6.41 -8.87
C LYS A 20 -0.75 6.77 -7.57
N ILE A 21 -0.25 7.79 -6.89
CA ILE A 21 -0.83 8.35 -5.68
C ILE A 21 -1.32 9.76 -6.04
N LYS A 22 -2.51 10.11 -5.55
CA LYS A 22 -3.15 11.42 -5.61
C LYS A 22 -3.56 11.81 -4.18
N GLU A 23 -4.11 13.01 -4.05
CA GLU A 23 -4.58 13.55 -2.76
C GLU A 23 -5.69 12.70 -2.13
N ASP A 24 -6.62 12.16 -2.89
CA ASP A 24 -7.79 11.43 -2.35
C ASP A 24 -7.78 9.93 -2.70
N SER A 25 -6.78 9.50 -3.45
CA SER A 25 -6.80 8.18 -4.07
C SER A 25 -5.42 7.71 -4.49
N SER A 26 -5.28 6.40 -4.64
CA SER A 26 -4.14 5.80 -5.30
C SER A 26 -4.57 4.59 -6.13
N ARG A 27 -3.68 4.13 -7.00
CA ARG A 27 -3.83 2.86 -7.68
C ARG A 27 -2.53 2.08 -7.67
N LEU A 28 -2.66 0.77 -7.65
CA LEU A 28 -1.59 -0.19 -7.86
C LEU A 28 -1.97 -1.14 -8.99
N ASP A 29 -1.11 -1.20 -10.00
CA ASP A 29 -1.26 -2.02 -11.19
C ASP A 29 -0.19 -3.11 -11.21
N PHE A 30 -0.63 -4.37 -11.27
CA PHE A 30 0.26 -5.52 -11.29
C PHE A 30 -0.30 -6.66 -12.13
N ARG A 31 0.58 -7.53 -12.61
CA ARG A 31 0.19 -8.78 -13.28
C ARG A 31 0.35 -9.96 -12.33
N THR A 32 -0.63 -10.85 -12.32
CA THR A 32 -0.56 -12.13 -11.60
C THR A 32 -1.50 -13.15 -12.23
N LYS A 33 -1.15 -14.45 -12.13
CA LYS A 33 -2.01 -15.56 -12.58
C LYS A 33 -3.22 -15.77 -11.65
N ILE A 34 -3.19 -15.23 -10.44
CA ILE A 34 -4.27 -15.36 -9.45
C ILE A 34 -5.45 -14.46 -9.82
N LYS A 35 -6.65 -15.03 -9.78
CA LYS A 35 -7.91 -14.27 -9.87
C LYS A 35 -8.37 -13.93 -8.46
N PHE A 36 -8.62 -12.65 -8.20
CA PHE A 36 -9.15 -12.20 -6.92
C PHE A 36 -10.67 -12.18 -7.02
N SER A 37 -11.31 -12.83 -6.06
CA SER A 37 -12.75 -12.73 -5.82
C SER A 37 -13.10 -11.41 -5.12
N GLN A 38 -14.38 -11.07 -5.07
CA GLN A 38 -14.85 -9.91 -4.31
C GLN A 38 -14.56 -10.07 -2.81
N LYS A 39 -14.64 -11.29 -2.28
CA LYS A 39 -14.32 -11.61 -0.89
C LYS A 39 -12.85 -11.33 -0.57
N ASP A 40 -11.94 -11.70 -1.47
CA ASP A 40 -10.50 -11.41 -1.27
C ASP A 40 -10.25 -9.91 -1.17
N ILE A 41 -10.93 -9.10 -2.00
CA ILE A 41 -10.81 -7.64 -1.94
C ILE A 41 -11.34 -7.09 -0.61
N GLN A 42 -12.47 -7.60 -0.11
CA GLN A 42 -13.00 -7.21 1.19
C GLN A 42 -12.04 -7.57 2.32
N THR A 43 -11.49 -8.78 2.35
CA THR A 43 -10.54 -9.20 3.38
C THR A 43 -9.24 -8.37 3.33
N ILE A 44 -8.76 -8.00 2.14
CA ILE A 44 -7.61 -7.10 2.00
C ILE A 44 -7.92 -5.69 2.53
N GLU A 45 -9.12 -5.16 2.26
CA GLU A 45 -9.59 -3.87 2.80
C GLU A 45 -9.67 -3.90 4.32
N GLU A 46 -10.32 -4.92 4.89
CA GLU A 46 -10.48 -5.11 6.34
C GLU A 46 -9.12 -5.19 7.04
N TYR A 47 -8.20 -6.01 6.50
CA TYR A 47 -6.86 -6.14 7.05
C TYR A 47 -6.08 -4.81 6.98
N ALA A 48 -6.17 -4.09 5.86
CA ALA A 48 -5.49 -2.79 5.74
C ALA A 48 -6.03 -1.77 6.74
N ASN A 49 -7.36 -1.71 6.93
CA ASN A 49 -7.99 -0.82 7.91
C ASN A 49 -7.69 -1.23 9.35
N GLN A 50 -7.54 -2.53 9.64
CA GLN A 50 -7.08 -3.00 10.95
C GLN A 50 -5.68 -2.47 11.25
N ILE A 51 -4.73 -2.61 10.32
CA ILE A 51 -3.36 -2.11 10.50
C ILE A 51 -3.33 -0.59 10.70
N ILE A 52 -4.22 0.15 10.02
CA ILE A 52 -4.36 1.60 10.21
C ILE A 52 -4.80 1.90 11.65
N LYS A 53 -5.84 1.21 12.14
CA LYS A 53 -6.37 1.35 13.50
C LYS A 53 -5.37 0.98 14.59
N GLU A 54 -4.41 0.10 14.30
CA GLU A 54 -3.34 -0.30 15.23
C GLU A 54 -2.23 0.75 15.37
N GLU A 55 -2.26 1.85 14.60
CA GLU A 55 -1.30 2.97 14.70
C GLU A 55 0.17 2.51 14.70
N LYS A 56 0.51 1.62 13.77
CA LYS A 56 1.83 0.99 13.68
C LYS A 56 2.86 1.93 13.10
N ASN A 57 4.07 1.87 13.65
CA ASN A 57 5.23 2.58 13.12
C ASN A 57 5.69 1.99 11.78
N ILE A 58 6.13 2.88 10.91
CA ILE A 58 6.70 2.60 9.59
C ILE A 58 8.17 2.96 9.65
N GLU A 59 9.02 2.00 9.28
CA GLU A 59 10.45 2.18 9.19
C GLU A 59 10.87 2.31 7.72
N THR A 60 11.79 3.22 7.43
CA THR A 60 12.52 3.21 6.14
C THR A 60 14.02 3.20 6.39
N PHE A 61 14.74 2.36 5.67
CA PHE A 61 16.17 2.17 5.85
C PHE A 61 16.88 1.92 4.50
N PRO A 62 18.16 2.31 4.36
CA PRO A 62 18.89 2.12 3.11
C PRO A 62 19.21 0.65 2.84
N HIS A 63 19.33 0.28 1.56
CA HIS A 63 19.85 -1.02 1.16
C HIS A 63 21.35 -1.12 1.51
N PRO A 64 21.83 -2.26 2.05
CA PRO A 64 23.21 -2.38 2.52
C PRO A 64 24.27 -2.25 1.41
N LYS A 65 23.91 -2.54 0.16
CA LYS A 65 24.83 -2.52 -1.00
C LYS A 65 24.51 -1.48 -2.06
N GLU A 66 23.28 -0.99 -2.12
CA GLU A 66 22.77 -0.19 -3.24
C GLU A 66 22.42 1.19 -2.69
N LYS A 67 23.28 2.18 -2.94
CA LYS A 67 23.23 3.47 -2.24
C LYS A 67 21.91 4.22 -2.37
N GLU A 68 21.25 4.07 -3.52
CA GLU A 68 20.00 4.78 -3.84
C GLU A 68 18.75 3.93 -3.53
N ALA A 69 18.92 2.66 -3.19
CA ALA A 69 17.81 1.79 -2.85
C ALA A 69 17.44 1.92 -1.37
N ARG A 70 16.14 1.96 -1.11
CA ARG A 70 15.57 2.02 0.24
C ARG A 70 14.54 0.92 0.43
N TYR A 71 14.44 0.45 1.65
CA TYR A 71 13.40 -0.44 2.10
C TYR A 71 12.36 0.34 2.90
N TRP A 72 11.12 -0.09 2.75
CA TRP A 72 9.99 0.26 3.58
C TRP A 72 9.59 -0.97 4.37
N LYS A 73 9.35 -0.82 5.68
CA LYS A 73 8.95 -1.90 6.56
C LYS A 73 7.83 -1.44 7.49
N LEU A 74 6.85 -2.32 7.65
CA LEU A 74 5.82 -2.24 8.68
C LEU A 74 5.57 -3.65 9.18
N ASP A 75 5.73 -3.84 10.50
CA ASP A 75 5.56 -5.13 11.14
C ASP A 75 6.43 -6.21 10.44
N TRP A 76 5.84 -7.35 10.07
CA TRP A 76 6.50 -8.45 9.36
C TRP A 76 6.75 -8.21 7.86
N TYR A 77 6.20 -7.15 7.28
CA TYR A 77 6.25 -6.93 5.84
C TYR A 77 7.31 -5.90 5.45
N THR A 78 8.16 -6.25 4.48
CA THR A 78 9.20 -5.38 3.93
C THR A 78 9.12 -5.36 2.41
N CYS A 79 9.29 -4.19 1.80
CA CYS A 79 9.43 -4.06 0.36
C CYS A 79 10.43 -2.96 -0.02
N ALA A 80 11.01 -3.05 -1.21
CA ALA A 80 11.82 -1.97 -1.77
C ALA A 80 10.92 -0.82 -2.21
N CYS A 81 11.14 0.38 -1.68
CA CYS A 81 10.41 1.58 -2.05
C CYS A 81 11.23 2.83 -1.77
N GLY A 82 11.46 3.65 -2.81
CA GLY A 82 12.17 4.93 -2.72
C GLY A 82 11.27 6.15 -2.56
N GLY A 83 9.97 5.95 -2.30
CA GLY A 83 9.02 7.05 -2.13
C GLY A 83 9.13 7.73 -0.76
N THR A 84 8.51 8.90 -0.65
CA THR A 84 8.31 9.55 0.65
C THR A 84 7.20 8.82 1.41
N HIS A 85 7.46 8.51 2.68
CA HIS A 85 6.53 7.77 3.53
C HIS A 85 6.30 8.49 4.86
N ILE A 86 5.08 8.36 5.38
CA ILE A 86 4.73 8.70 6.75
C ILE A 86 5.39 7.73 7.73
N GLU A 87 5.63 8.18 8.95
CA GLU A 87 6.29 7.41 10.02
C GLU A 87 5.35 6.47 10.78
N ASN A 88 4.03 6.65 10.66
CA ASN A 88 3.05 5.87 11.40
C ASN A 88 1.72 5.76 10.63
N THR A 89 1.02 4.63 10.73
CA THR A 89 -0.26 4.41 10.04
C THR A 89 -1.40 5.29 10.53
N LYS A 90 -1.29 5.88 11.73
CA LYS A 90 -2.30 6.79 12.31
C LYS A 90 -2.58 8.01 11.44
N TYR A 91 -1.67 8.39 10.54
CA TYR A 91 -1.87 9.51 9.62
C TYR A 91 -2.72 9.15 8.39
N ILE A 92 -3.14 7.89 8.25
CA ILE A 92 -4.07 7.43 7.22
C ILE A 92 -5.44 7.24 7.88
N LYS A 93 -6.53 7.72 7.28
CA LYS A 93 -7.89 7.33 7.69
C LYS A 93 -8.25 5.97 7.11
N ASN A 94 -9.47 5.50 7.40
CA ASN A 94 -10.01 4.33 6.73
C ASN A 94 -9.95 4.47 5.21
N ILE A 95 -9.60 3.37 4.56
CA ILE A 95 -9.48 3.27 3.12
C ILE A 95 -10.60 2.41 2.54
N LYS A 96 -10.92 2.66 1.28
CA LYS A 96 -11.81 1.83 0.47
C LYS A 96 -11.07 1.27 -0.73
N VAL A 97 -11.29 0.00 -1.03
CA VAL A 97 -10.55 -0.76 -2.03
C VAL A 97 -11.51 -1.25 -3.12
N LYS A 98 -11.19 -0.92 -4.37
CA LYS A 98 -11.93 -1.39 -5.54
C LYS A 98 -10.99 -2.02 -6.54
N ARG A 99 -11.35 -3.21 -7.02
CA ARG A 99 -10.63 -3.91 -8.08
C ARG A 99 -11.16 -3.51 -9.46
N LYS A 100 -10.25 -3.41 -10.43
CA LYS A 100 -10.55 -3.31 -11.86
C LYS A 100 -9.69 -4.32 -12.63
N ASN A 101 -10.32 -5.11 -13.49
CA ASN A 101 -9.62 -6.03 -14.38
C ASN A 101 -9.06 -5.26 -15.58
N LEU A 102 -7.78 -5.47 -15.92
CA LEU A 102 -7.09 -4.82 -17.03
C LEU A 102 -6.80 -5.78 -18.20
N GLY A 103 -7.42 -6.96 -18.24
CA GLY A 103 -7.23 -7.96 -19.31
C GLY A 103 -6.30 -9.10 -18.88
N LYS A 104 -5.50 -9.65 -19.83
CA LYS A 104 -4.72 -10.90 -19.77
C LYS A 104 -3.76 -11.02 -18.57
N ASN A 105 -4.31 -11.14 -17.35
CA ASN A 105 -3.66 -11.18 -16.03
C ASN A 105 -3.38 -9.81 -15.39
N GLY A 106 -3.89 -8.71 -15.97
CA GLY A 106 -3.71 -7.38 -15.42
C GLY A 106 -4.71 -7.10 -14.29
N GLN A 107 -4.19 -6.72 -13.11
CA GLN A 107 -4.96 -6.30 -11.96
C GLN A 107 -4.70 -4.83 -11.68
N ARG A 108 -5.77 -4.06 -11.45
CA ARG A 108 -5.70 -2.73 -10.86
C ARG A 108 -6.46 -2.74 -9.55
N ILE A 109 -5.79 -2.30 -8.50
CA ILE A 109 -6.39 -2.04 -7.20
C ILE A 109 -6.42 -0.52 -7.01
N ASN A 110 -7.61 0.06 -7.05
CA ASN A 110 -7.81 1.45 -6.68
C ASN A 110 -8.08 1.52 -5.18
N ILE A 111 -7.43 2.46 -4.52
CA ILE A 111 -7.65 2.79 -3.13
C ILE A 111 -8.15 4.23 -3.08
N SER A 112 -9.27 4.48 -2.42
CA SER A 112 -9.68 5.84 -2.04
C SER A 112 -9.51 5.99 -0.54
N PHE A 113 -9.01 7.14 -0.12
CA PHE A 113 -8.75 7.44 1.27
C PHE A 113 -8.93 8.93 1.51
N ASP A 114 -9.36 9.28 2.72
CA ASP A 114 -9.35 10.64 3.18
C ASP A 114 -8.04 10.89 3.93
N TYR A 115 -7.36 12.00 3.67
CA TYR A 115 -6.26 12.41 4.55
C TYR A 115 -6.80 12.96 5.87
N ILE A 116 -5.99 12.82 6.92
CA ILE A 116 -6.17 13.59 8.14
C ILE A 116 -5.57 14.98 7.91
N SER A 117 -6.35 16.03 8.18
CA SER A 117 -5.92 17.43 8.09
C SER A 117 -4.63 17.71 8.88
N LEU A 118 -4.44 17.02 10.01
CA LEU A 118 -3.24 17.08 10.87
C LEU A 118 -1.91 16.83 10.13
N PHE A 119 -1.93 16.09 9.01
CA PHE A 119 -0.71 15.87 8.22
C PHE A 119 -0.33 17.08 7.36
N GLN A 120 -1.31 17.89 6.92
CA GLN A 120 -1.02 19.10 6.15
C GLN A 120 -0.29 20.12 7.02
N GLU A 121 -0.67 20.26 8.30
CA GLU A 121 0.00 21.15 9.25
C GLU A 121 1.51 20.83 9.38
N LYS A 122 1.88 19.54 9.49
CA LYS A 122 3.29 19.11 9.65
C LYS A 122 4.20 19.46 8.45
N TYR A 123 3.65 19.66 7.25
CA TYR A 123 4.44 19.98 6.03
C TYR A 123 4.27 21.42 5.54
N TYR A 124 3.24 22.12 5.99
CA TYR A 124 2.95 23.50 5.61
C TYR A 124 3.12 24.52 6.75
N GLU A 125 3.48 24.10 7.96
CA GLU A 125 4.08 24.99 8.96
C GLU A 125 5.39 25.56 8.39
N LYS A 126 5.36 26.87 8.13
CA LYS A 126 6.52 27.71 7.80
C LYS A 126 7.21 28.20 9.06
#